data_AF-A0A2H0YF87-F1
#
_entry.id   AF-A0A2H0YF87-F1
#
_cell.length_a   1.000
_cell.length_b   1.000
_cell.length_c   1.000
_cell.angle_alpha   90.00
_cell.angle_beta   90.00
_cell.angle_gamma   90.00
#
_symmetry.space_group_name_H-M   'P 1'
#
loop_
_entity.id
_entity.type
_entity.pdbx_description
1 polymer ?
#
loop_
_entity_poly.entity_id
_entity_poly.type
_entity_poly.pdbx_seq_one_letter_code
_entity_poly.pdbx_strand_id
1 'polypeptide(L)'
;MTKLFGSAVLSFWVFLIFNSAPGACAQAPQDVIAKVGDQVITLHQIDTMINSSSIVGLDIPALGTPERNRARLALLDKVISADLIYLDAQQKGVDKDPGYLHDVKFFSDAMLSALYKEKVLIGDLPVTQKEVKEYFDKNVKKGTEFTKEVSLSIEATLRKEKLKEKTAHLRETLRKGQA
;
A
#
# COMPACT_ATOMS: atom_id res chain seq x y z
N MET A 1 -10.12 -75.56 -33.52
CA MET A 1 -8.67 -75.79 -33.70
C MET A 1 -8.14 -74.68 -34.59
N THR A 2 -7.78 -73.55 -33.97
CA THR A 2 -6.38 -73.11 -33.84
C THR A 2 -5.75 -72.77 -35.18
N LYS A 3 -5.64 -71.46 -35.48
CA LYS A 3 -4.39 -70.85 -35.95
C LYS A 3 -4.49 -69.33 -36.18
N LEU A 4 -3.45 -68.68 -35.66
CA LEU A 4 -2.80 -67.45 -36.14
C LEU A 4 -3.45 -66.09 -35.83
N PHE A 5 -3.05 -65.58 -34.66
CA PHE A 5 -2.93 -64.16 -34.34
C PHE A 5 -2.12 -63.43 -35.44
N GLY A 6 -2.73 -62.42 -36.04
CA GLY A 6 -2.12 -61.51 -37.00
C GLY A 6 -2.36 -60.07 -36.58
N SER A 7 -1.26 -59.37 -36.35
CA SER A 7 -1.08 -57.98 -35.93
C SER A 7 -1.89 -56.93 -36.72
N ALA A 8 -2.44 -55.93 -36.01
CA ALA A 8 -2.33 -54.50 -36.37
C ALA A 8 -3.19 -53.64 -35.41
N VAL A 9 -2.66 -53.33 -34.23
CA VAL A 9 -3.16 -52.21 -33.42
C VAL A 9 -2.48 -50.95 -33.95
N LEU A 10 -3.21 -50.14 -34.71
CA LEU A 10 -2.75 -48.81 -35.13
C LEU A 10 -2.87 -47.86 -33.93
N SER A 11 -1.88 -47.88 -33.03
CA SER A 11 -1.75 -46.89 -31.96
C SER A 11 -1.28 -45.57 -32.57
N PHE A 12 -2.22 -44.67 -32.81
CA PHE A 12 -1.96 -43.28 -33.17
C PHE A 12 -1.51 -42.52 -31.92
N TRP A 13 -0.20 -42.53 -31.64
CA TRP A 13 0.39 -41.66 -30.63
C TRP A 13 0.41 -40.23 -31.16
N VAL A 14 -0.53 -39.40 -30.72
CA VAL A 14 -0.40 -37.94 -30.80
C VAL A 14 0.64 -37.54 -29.76
N PHE A 15 1.89 -37.39 -30.21
CA PHE A 15 2.91 -36.67 -29.46
C PHE A 15 2.54 -35.18 -29.53
N LEU A 16 1.81 -34.68 -28.52
CA LEU A 16 1.76 -33.27 -28.23
C LEU A 16 3.16 -32.86 -27.79
N ILE A 17 3.96 -32.38 -28.74
CA ILE A 17 5.19 -31.65 -28.43
C ILE A 17 4.72 -30.37 -27.75
N PHE A 18 4.66 -30.40 -26.42
CA PHE A 18 4.58 -29.21 -25.59
C PHE A 18 5.87 -28.44 -25.88
N ASN A 19 5.77 -27.44 -26.75
CA ASN A 19 6.83 -26.50 -27.02
C ASN A 19 7.00 -25.64 -25.77
N SER A 20 7.74 -26.18 -24.81
CA SER A 20 8.21 -25.46 -23.63
C SER A 20 9.16 -24.38 -24.13
N ALA A 21 8.60 -23.19 -24.39
CA ALA A 21 9.38 -22.00 -24.60
C ALA A 21 10.37 -21.88 -23.41
N PRO A 22 11.69 -21.84 -23.66
CA PRO A 22 12.66 -21.62 -22.60
C PRO A 22 12.33 -20.29 -21.94
N GLY A 23 12.34 -20.32 -20.61
CA GLY A 23 11.85 -19.26 -19.75
C GLY A 23 12.15 -17.87 -20.30
N ALA A 24 11.10 -17.08 -20.45
CA ALA A 24 11.22 -15.65 -20.24
C ALA A 24 11.71 -15.50 -18.80
N CYS A 25 13.03 -15.49 -18.61
CA CYS A 25 13.62 -14.76 -17.51
C CYS A 25 13.03 -13.36 -17.63
N ALA A 26 12.00 -13.09 -16.82
CA ALA A 26 11.58 -11.74 -16.54
C ALA A 26 12.87 -11.01 -16.20
N GLN A 27 13.31 -10.10 -17.08
CA GLN A 27 14.46 -9.27 -16.81
C GLN A 27 14.19 -8.65 -15.45
N ALA A 28 15.01 -8.99 -14.46
CA ALA A 28 14.92 -8.37 -13.15
C ALA A 28 14.88 -6.86 -13.41
N PRO A 29 13.93 -6.11 -12.81
CA PRO A 29 13.88 -4.67 -13.00
C PRO A 29 15.29 -4.12 -12.81
N GLN A 30 15.72 -3.16 -13.64
CA GLN A 30 17.13 -2.72 -13.78
C GLN A 30 17.78 -2.18 -12.49
N ASP A 31 17.06 -2.26 -11.38
CA ASP A 31 17.36 -1.73 -10.07
C ASP A 31 17.39 -2.81 -8.97
N VAL A 32 17.35 -4.10 -9.31
CA VAL A 32 17.49 -5.20 -8.35
C VAL A 32 18.94 -5.30 -7.86
N ILE A 33 19.11 -5.25 -6.54
CA ILE A 33 20.44 -5.30 -5.89
C ILE A 33 20.64 -6.55 -5.03
N ALA A 34 19.57 -7.24 -4.63
CA ALA A 34 19.63 -8.51 -3.91
C ALA A 34 18.32 -9.31 -4.06
N LYS A 35 18.40 -10.63 -3.79
CA LYS A 35 17.25 -11.53 -3.74
C LYS A 35 17.41 -12.50 -2.54
N VAL A 36 16.36 -12.66 -1.74
CA VAL A 36 16.31 -13.55 -0.57
C VAL A 36 15.08 -14.45 -0.69
N GLY A 37 15.27 -15.72 -1.06
CA GLY A 37 14.14 -16.58 -1.44
C GLY A 37 13.39 -15.98 -2.63
N ASP A 38 12.09 -15.71 -2.48
CA ASP A 38 11.28 -15.02 -3.50
C ASP A 38 11.23 -13.49 -3.31
N GLN A 39 11.81 -12.96 -2.23
CA GLN A 39 11.87 -11.51 -1.98
C GLN A 39 12.92 -10.85 -2.86
N VAL A 40 12.54 -9.79 -3.58
CA VAL A 40 13.41 -9.00 -4.46
C VAL A 40 13.64 -7.64 -3.84
N ILE A 41 14.90 -7.27 -3.61
CA ILE A 41 15.28 -5.99 -3.01
C ILE A 41 15.82 -5.07 -4.11
N THR A 42 15.27 -3.86 -4.22
CA THR A 42 15.66 -2.85 -5.21
C THR A 42 16.41 -1.67 -4.60
N LEU A 43 17.22 -0.96 -5.39
CA LEU A 43 17.89 0.25 -4.94
C LEU A 43 16.89 1.35 -4.57
N HIS A 44 15.80 1.52 -5.34
CA HIS A 44 14.74 2.46 -5.05
C HIS A 44 14.11 2.23 -3.68
N GLN A 45 13.89 0.96 -3.30
CA GLN A 45 13.42 0.62 -1.95
C GLN A 45 14.41 1.08 -0.89
N ILE A 46 15.71 0.79 -1.04
CA ILE A 46 16.76 1.23 -0.10
C ILE A 46 16.85 2.76 -0.04
N ASP A 47 16.75 3.45 -1.18
CA ASP A 47 16.75 4.90 -1.26
C ASP A 47 15.49 5.54 -0.67
N THR A 48 14.35 4.87 -0.73
CA THR A 48 13.13 5.33 -0.03
C THR A 48 13.30 5.14 1.48
N MET A 49 13.81 3.99 1.91
CA MET A 49 14.00 3.66 3.32
C MET A 49 15.00 4.62 3.98
N ILE A 50 16.14 4.92 3.35
CA ILE A 50 17.15 5.84 3.89
C ILE A 50 16.65 7.28 4.05
N ASN A 51 15.68 7.69 3.23
CA ASN A 51 15.07 9.02 3.27
C ASN A 51 13.80 9.06 4.13
N SER A 52 13.35 7.91 4.65
CA SER A 52 12.19 7.81 5.52
C SER A 52 12.61 7.80 6.99
N SER A 53 11.74 8.32 7.87
CA SER A 53 11.93 8.38 9.32
C SER A 53 11.98 7.01 10.01
N SER A 54 11.98 5.90 9.26
CA SER A 54 11.85 4.54 9.77
C SER A 54 13.17 3.91 10.23
N ILE A 55 14.31 4.58 10.01
CA ILE A 55 15.62 4.07 10.39
C ILE A 55 16.06 4.68 11.72
N VAL A 56 15.88 3.90 12.80
CA VAL A 56 16.43 4.24 14.12
C VAL A 56 17.93 3.96 14.13
N GLY A 57 18.75 4.96 14.46
CA GLY A 57 20.18 4.80 14.75
C GLY A 57 21.14 4.84 13.55
N LEU A 58 20.75 5.40 12.41
CA LEU A 58 21.68 5.75 11.31
C LEU A 58 21.55 7.24 10.98
N ASP A 59 22.66 7.96 10.96
CA ASP A 59 22.72 9.33 10.46
C ASP A 59 22.40 9.33 8.97
N ILE A 60 21.51 10.21 8.50
CA ILE A 60 21.16 10.33 7.07
C ILE A 60 22.22 11.19 6.37
N PRO A 61 23.17 10.61 5.61
CA PRO A 61 24.25 11.38 5.02
C PRO A 61 23.77 12.04 3.72
N ALA A 62 24.46 13.11 3.30
CA ALA A 62 24.10 13.83 2.08
C ALA A 62 24.15 12.93 0.82
N LEU A 63 23.29 13.23 -0.16
CA LEU A 63 23.21 12.53 -1.44
C LEU A 63 24.58 12.55 -2.15
N GLY A 64 25.02 11.40 -2.66
CA GLY A 64 26.27 11.27 -3.44
C GLY A 64 27.56 11.13 -2.62
N THR A 65 27.48 11.09 -1.28
CA THR A 65 28.66 10.90 -0.42
C THR A 65 29.05 9.42 -0.26
N PRO A 66 30.36 9.10 -0.07
CA PRO A 66 30.80 7.76 0.32
C PRO A 66 30.12 7.25 1.59
N GLU A 67 29.86 8.14 2.54
CA GLU A 67 29.13 7.88 3.79
C GLU A 67 27.73 7.34 3.49
N ARG A 68 27.02 7.93 2.52
CA ARG A 68 25.70 7.46 2.10
C ARG A 68 25.75 6.08 1.47
N ASN A 69 26.78 5.77 0.70
CA ASN A 69 26.96 4.42 0.15
C ASN A 69 27.20 3.39 1.25
N ARG A 70 27.98 3.72 2.30
CA ARG A 70 28.12 2.85 3.48
C ARG A 70 26.79 2.67 4.21
N ALA A 71 26.01 3.74 4.39
CA ALA A 71 24.69 3.66 5.01
C ALA A 71 23.72 2.78 4.21
N ARG A 72 23.73 2.87 2.87
CA ARG A 72 22.95 1.99 1.99
C ARG A 72 23.34 0.52 2.14
N LEU A 73 24.64 0.22 2.19
CA LEU A 73 25.11 -1.16 2.39
C LEU A 73 24.69 -1.72 3.76
N ALA A 74 24.83 -0.92 4.82
CA ALA A 74 24.39 -1.31 6.16
C ALA A 74 22.87 -1.52 6.23
N LEU A 75 22.10 -0.70 5.51
CA LEU A 75 20.65 -0.86 5.41
C LEU A 75 20.28 -2.11 4.62
N LEU A 76 20.95 -2.38 3.51
CA LEU A 76 20.75 -3.59 2.72
C LEU A 76 20.98 -4.85 3.57
N ASP A 77 22.07 -4.88 4.35
CA ASP A 77 22.37 -5.99 5.26
C ASP A 77 21.26 -6.21 6.31
N LYS A 78 20.73 -5.12 6.88
CA LYS A 78 19.60 -5.19 7.82
C LYS A 78 18.32 -5.71 7.15
N VAL A 79 18.02 -5.28 5.92
CA VAL A 79 16.85 -5.75 5.17
C VAL A 79 16.98 -7.24 4.86
N ILE A 80 18.13 -7.68 4.36
CA ILE A 80 18.40 -9.10 4.09
C ILE A 80 18.24 -9.93 5.38
N SER A 81 18.81 -9.45 6.49
CA SER A 81 18.69 -10.13 7.79
C SER A 81 17.24 -10.25 8.25
N ALA A 82 16.43 -9.20 8.08
CA ALA A 82 15.01 -9.22 8.40
C ALA A 82 14.23 -10.19 7.51
N ASP A 83 14.50 -10.21 6.20
CA ASP A 83 13.87 -11.13 5.25
C ASP A 83 14.18 -12.60 5.60
N LEU A 84 15.41 -12.91 6.00
CA LEU A 84 15.77 -14.26 6.43
C LEU A 84 14.99 -14.70 7.67
N ILE A 85 14.83 -13.82 8.66
CA ILE A 85 14.04 -14.10 9.87
C ILE A 85 12.56 -14.27 9.51
N TYR A 86 12.04 -13.42 8.62
CA TYR A 86 10.67 -13.51 8.14
C TYR A 86 10.40 -14.85 7.44
N LEU A 87 11.29 -15.29 6.56
CA LEU A 87 11.16 -16.58 5.87
C LEU A 87 11.19 -17.77 6.84
N ASP A 88 12.08 -17.74 7.84
CA ASP A 88 12.11 -18.77 8.89
C ASP A 88 10.81 -18.79 9.71
N ALA A 89 10.25 -17.60 10.02
CA ALA A 89 8.96 -17.49 10.71
C ALA A 89 7.81 -18.10 9.88
N GLN A 90 7.78 -17.85 8.56
CA GLN A 90 6.81 -18.47 7.65
C GLN A 90 6.99 -19.99 7.57
N GLN A 91 8.23 -20.47 7.45
CA GLN A 91 8.53 -21.89 7.41
C GLN A 91 8.04 -22.61 8.68
N LYS A 92 8.15 -21.94 9.83
CA LYS A 92 7.67 -22.43 11.13
C LYS A 92 6.16 -22.24 11.36
N GLY A 93 5.45 -21.59 10.42
CA GLY A 93 4.01 -21.38 10.50
C GLY A 93 3.59 -20.32 11.51
N VAL A 94 4.50 -19.41 11.91
CA VAL A 94 4.19 -18.31 12.84
C VAL A 94 3.19 -17.33 12.22
N ASP A 95 3.16 -17.24 10.89
CA ASP A 95 2.17 -16.49 10.10
C ASP A 95 0.73 -17.03 10.23
N LYS A 96 0.54 -18.21 10.81
CA LYS A 96 -0.77 -18.82 11.07
C LYS A 96 -1.19 -18.71 12.53
N ASP A 97 -0.36 -18.10 13.38
CA ASP A 97 -0.71 -17.87 14.78
C ASP A 97 -2.01 -17.04 14.87
N PRO A 98 -3.00 -17.47 15.68
CA PRO A 98 -4.26 -16.74 15.80
C PRO A 98 -4.10 -15.30 16.31
N GLY A 99 -3.11 -15.05 17.17
CA GLY A 99 -2.80 -13.70 17.67
C GLY A 99 -2.23 -12.82 16.56
N TYR A 100 -1.26 -13.33 15.79
CA TYR A 100 -0.74 -12.63 14.61
C TYR A 100 -1.85 -12.29 13.61
N LEU A 101 -2.69 -13.27 13.25
CA LEU A 101 -3.79 -13.07 12.29
C LEU A 101 -4.82 -12.06 12.79
N HIS A 102 -5.13 -12.09 14.09
CA HIS A 102 -6.00 -11.09 14.71
C HIS A 102 -5.42 -9.69 14.58
N ASP A 103 -4.13 -9.51 14.88
CA ASP A 103 -3.47 -8.21 14.85
C ASP A 103 -3.32 -7.67 13.43
N VAL A 104 -2.98 -8.53 12.47
CA VAL A 104 -2.98 -8.19 11.04
C VAL A 104 -4.36 -7.72 10.58
N LYS A 105 -5.42 -8.43 10.97
CA LYS A 105 -6.79 -8.04 10.65
C LYS A 105 -7.14 -6.69 11.28
N PHE A 106 -6.85 -6.51 12.57
CA PHE A 106 -7.12 -5.27 13.28
C PHE A 106 -6.43 -4.07 12.63
N PHE A 107 -5.15 -4.22 12.28
CA PHE A 107 -4.39 -3.20 11.57
C PHE A 107 -4.98 -2.90 10.19
N SER A 108 -5.33 -3.94 9.43
CA SER A 108 -5.93 -3.82 8.09
C SER A 108 -7.28 -3.10 8.12
N ASP A 109 -8.15 -3.43 9.08
CA ASP A 109 -9.45 -2.79 9.26
C ASP A 109 -9.31 -1.30 9.59
N ALA A 110 -8.33 -0.94 10.43
CA ALA A 110 -8.02 0.44 10.77
C ALA A 110 -7.49 1.22 9.56
N MET A 111 -6.57 0.63 8.78
CA MET A 111 -6.05 1.22 7.55
C MET A 111 -7.16 1.47 6.53
N LEU A 112 -8.02 0.47 6.28
CA LEU A 112 -9.14 0.60 5.35
C LEU A 112 -10.08 1.75 5.76
N SER A 113 -10.40 1.82 7.04
CA SER A 113 -11.23 2.89 7.60
C SER A 113 -10.58 4.28 7.44
N ALA A 114 -9.27 4.38 7.62
CA ALA A 114 -8.52 5.63 7.43
C ALA A 114 -8.50 6.05 5.95
N LEU A 115 -8.21 5.13 5.03
CA LEU A 115 -8.21 5.37 3.59
C LEU A 115 -9.59 5.80 3.09
N TYR A 116 -10.66 5.17 3.58
CA TYR A 116 -12.03 5.56 3.22
C TYR A 116 -12.35 6.98 3.71
N LYS A 117 -11.97 7.33 4.95
CA LYS A 117 -12.14 8.70 5.47
C LYS A 117 -11.41 9.73 4.61
N GLU A 118 -10.15 9.45 4.28
CA GLU A 118 -9.33 10.35 3.48
C GLU A 118 -9.90 10.53 2.06
N LYS A 119 -10.10 9.43 1.34
CA LYS A 119 -10.44 9.48 -0.08
C LYS A 119 -11.91 9.79 -0.35
N VAL A 120 -12.82 9.25 0.47
CA VAL A 120 -14.27 9.35 0.22
C VAL A 120 -14.91 10.41 1.10
N LEU A 121 -14.56 10.48 2.39
CA LEU A 121 -15.23 11.45 3.28
C LEU A 121 -14.63 12.85 3.18
N ILE A 122 -13.31 12.98 3.15
CA ILE A 122 -12.60 14.27 3.15
C ILE A 122 -12.31 14.76 1.73
N GLY A 123 -11.81 13.90 0.85
CA GLY A 123 -11.42 14.24 -0.53
C GLY A 123 -12.52 14.91 -1.35
N ASP A 124 -13.78 14.57 -1.07
CA ASP A 124 -14.96 15.09 -1.77
C ASP A 124 -15.65 16.25 -1.04
N LEU A 125 -14.95 17.05 -0.22
CA LEU A 125 -15.53 18.20 0.51
C LEU A 125 -15.08 19.55 -0.06
N PRO A 126 -15.60 19.96 -1.24
CA PRO A 126 -15.37 21.30 -1.74
C PRO A 126 -16.09 22.32 -0.86
N VAL A 127 -15.40 23.41 -0.53
CA VAL A 127 -15.98 24.62 0.05
C VAL A 127 -15.75 25.72 -0.98
N THR A 128 -16.83 26.37 -1.40
CA THR A 128 -16.80 27.43 -2.40
C THR A 128 -16.53 28.77 -1.76
N GLN A 129 -15.92 29.69 -2.50
CA GLN A 129 -15.69 31.07 -2.03
C GLN A 129 -16.99 31.80 -1.67
N LYS A 130 -18.12 31.42 -2.30
CA LYS A 130 -19.44 31.95 -1.98
C LYS A 130 -19.88 31.54 -0.57
N GLU A 131 -19.73 30.26 -0.23
CA GLU A 131 -20.04 29.75 1.12
C GLU A 131 -19.18 30.43 2.20
N VAL A 132 -17.89 30.67 1.92
CA VAL A 132 -16.99 31.37 2.83
C VAL A 132 -17.45 32.81 3.08
N LYS A 133 -17.81 33.54 2.01
CA LYS A 133 -18.32 34.92 2.14
C LYS A 133 -19.64 34.98 2.88
N GLU A 134 -20.58 34.09 2.55
CA GLU A 134 -21.87 34.03 3.25
C GLU A 134 -21.71 33.70 4.73
N TYR A 135 -20.78 32.79 5.08
CA TYR A 135 -20.47 32.50 6.46
C TYR A 135 -19.87 33.72 7.17
N PHE A 136 -18.96 34.44 6.52
CA PHE A 136 -18.36 35.66 7.05
C PHE A 136 -19.43 36.72 7.37
N ASP A 137 -20.29 37.03 6.40
CA ASP A 137 -21.31 38.07 6.53
C ASP A 137 -22.33 37.75 7.65
N LYS A 138 -22.64 36.46 7.86
CA LYS A 138 -23.63 36.01 8.84
C LYS A 138 -23.07 35.84 10.25
N ASN A 139 -21.81 35.39 10.39
CA ASN A 139 -21.29 34.90 11.67
C ASN A 139 -20.13 35.73 12.24
N VAL A 140 -19.51 36.60 11.44
CA VAL A 140 -18.36 37.40 11.88
C VAL A 140 -18.83 38.77 12.37
N LYS A 141 -18.22 39.27 13.45
CA LYS A 141 -18.56 40.57 14.03
C LYS A 141 -18.38 41.69 13.01
N LYS A 142 -19.35 42.61 12.97
CA LYS A 142 -19.28 43.84 12.15
C LYS A 142 -18.01 44.61 12.50
N GLY A 143 -17.22 44.98 11.48
CA GLY A 143 -15.93 45.67 11.62
C GLY A 143 -14.69 44.77 11.50
N THR A 144 -14.86 43.45 11.38
CA THR A 144 -13.75 42.55 11.02
C THR A 144 -13.47 42.68 9.52
N GLU A 145 -12.20 42.73 9.12
CA GLU A 145 -11.82 42.74 7.70
C GLU A 145 -11.81 41.32 7.12
N PHE A 146 -12.23 41.18 5.87
CA PHE A 146 -12.16 39.92 5.14
C PHE A 146 -10.72 39.68 4.64
N THR A 147 -9.87 39.12 5.50
CA THR A 147 -8.49 38.78 5.16
C THR A 147 -8.36 37.33 4.67
N LYS A 148 -7.23 37.00 4.03
CA LYS A 148 -6.93 35.63 3.58
C LYS A 148 -6.90 34.63 4.75
N GLU A 149 -6.37 35.04 5.90
CA GLU A 149 -6.32 34.20 7.10
C GLU A 149 -7.72 33.89 7.64
N VAL A 150 -8.58 34.90 7.71
CA VAL A 150 -9.98 34.73 8.12
C VAL A 150 -10.71 33.79 7.14
N SER A 151 -10.52 33.98 5.83
CA SER A 151 -11.07 33.10 4.80
C SER A 151 -10.65 31.64 4.99
N LEU A 152 -9.37 31.37 5.25
CA LEU A 152 -8.87 30.01 5.49
C LEU A 152 -9.45 29.40 6.76
N SER A 153 -9.61 30.20 7.83
CA SER A 153 -10.21 29.73 9.08
C SER A 153 -11.69 29.36 8.92
N ILE A 154 -12.42 30.14 8.12
CA ILE A 154 -13.83 29.89 7.81
C ILE A 154 -13.95 28.65 6.92
N GLU A 155 -13.10 28.53 5.90
CA GLU A 155 -13.06 27.36 5.03
C GLU A 155 -12.80 26.07 5.81
N ALA A 156 -11.86 26.08 6.77
CA ALA A 156 -11.59 24.95 7.65
C ALA A 156 -12.80 24.60 8.54
N THR A 157 -13.50 25.63 9.05
CA THR A 157 -14.73 25.45 9.85
C THR A 157 -15.83 24.81 9.02
N LEU A 158 -16.09 25.35 7.83
CA LEU A 158 -17.09 24.81 6.89
C LEU A 158 -16.76 23.38 6.46
N ARG A 159 -15.49 23.05 6.18
CA ARG A 159 -15.07 21.68 5.89
C ARG A 159 -15.37 20.73 7.05
N LYS A 160 -15.10 21.16 8.28
CA LYS A 160 -15.37 20.38 9.49
C LYS A 160 -16.87 20.12 9.67
N GLU A 161 -17.71 21.14 9.43
CA GLU A 161 -19.17 21.01 9.48
C GLU A 161 -19.70 20.05 8.41
N LYS A 162 -19.31 20.23 7.15
CA LYS A 162 -19.70 19.32 6.06
C LYS A 162 -19.25 17.88 6.30
N LEU A 163 -18.05 17.67 6.85
CA LEU A 163 -17.57 16.34 7.22
C LEU A 163 -18.44 15.69 8.30
N LYS A 164 -18.84 16.48 9.31
CA LYS A 164 -19.73 16.01 10.38
C LYS A 164 -21.09 15.60 9.82
N GLU A 165 -21.67 16.41 8.94
CA GLU A 165 -22.94 16.12 8.26
C GLU A 165 -22.85 14.87 7.39
N LYS A 166 -21.83 14.78 6.52
CA LYS A 166 -21.60 13.62 5.65
C LYS A 166 -21.44 12.34 6.47
N THR A 167 -20.69 12.41 7.57
CA THR A 167 -20.50 11.27 8.48
C THR A 167 -21.78 10.88 9.19
N ALA A 168 -22.57 11.86 9.66
CA ALA A 168 -23.85 11.60 10.32
C ALA A 168 -24.85 10.95 9.35
N HIS A 169 -24.94 11.46 8.13
CA HIS A 169 -25.76 10.88 7.06
C HIS A 169 -25.34 9.43 6.77
N LEU A 170 -24.04 9.20 6.53
CA LEU A 170 -23.53 7.85 6.28
C LEU A 170 -23.87 6.89 7.43
N ARG A 171 -23.68 7.29 8.68
CA ARG A 171 -24.01 6.46 9.84
C ARG A 171 -25.49 6.09 9.89
N GLU A 172 -26.37 7.05 9.61
CA GLU A 172 -27.81 6.82 9.62
C GLU A 172 -28.24 5.87 8.49
N THR A 173 -27.70 6.08 7.29
CA THR A 173 -27.91 5.21 6.12
C THR A 173 -27.46 3.77 6.39
N LEU A 174 -26.27 3.58 6.96
CA LEU A 174 -25.75 2.26 7.34
C LEU A 174 -26.59 1.61 8.46
N ARG A 175 -27.06 2.40 9.44
CA ARG A 175 -27.92 1.87 10.54
C ARG A 175 -29.26 1.36 10.02
N LYS A 176 -29.76 1.92 8.93
CA LYS A 176 -30.99 1.47 8.25
C LYS A 176 -30.77 0.27 7.31
N GLY A 177 -29.53 -0.21 7.17
CA GLY A 177 -29.19 -1.30 6.25
C GLY A 177 -29.27 -0.90 4.78
N GLN A 178 -29.26 0.40 4.48
CA GLN A 178 -29.31 0.93 3.12
C GLN A 178 -27.88 1.21 2.65
N ALA A 179 -27.08 0.18 2.42
CA ALA A 179 -25.71 0.31 1.91
C ALA A 179 -25.61 -0.23 0.48
#